data_AF-A0A930FQ00-F1
#
_entry.id   AF-A0A930FQ00-F1
#
_cell.length_a   1.000
_cell.length_b   1.000
_cell.length_c   1.000
_cell.angle_alpha   90.00
_cell.angle_beta   90.00
_cell.angle_gamma   90.00
#
_symmetry.space_group_name_H-M   'P 1'
#
loop_
_entity.id
_entity.type
_entity.pdbx_description
1 polymer ?
#
loop_
_entity_poly.entity_id
_entity_poly.type
_entity_poly.pdbx_seq_one_letter_code
_entity_poly.pdbx_strand_id
1 'polypeptide(L)'
;MFSIRLPPKRKGGAILKELILDIDFMMKYAPLFAKAAWTTLGIGATGIFLSFLAGLVISVIRYRKIPFLLPLSTAYVELSRNTPLLVQLFFLYFGLPKAGIHISGETCAAVGLTFLGGSYMAEALRSG
;
A
#
# COMPACT_ATOMS: atom_id res chain seq x y z
N MET A 1 4.55 35.23 48.28
CA MET A 1 5.51 35.82 47.33
C MET A 1 6.18 34.69 46.55
N PHE A 2 5.51 34.15 45.52
CA PHE A 2 6.02 33.06 44.68
C PHE A 2 6.69 33.67 43.43
N SER A 3 8.01 33.63 43.36
CA SER A 3 8.77 34.04 42.17
C SER A 3 8.81 32.88 41.19
N ILE A 4 8.03 32.98 40.11
CA ILE A 4 8.08 32.04 38.99
C ILE A 4 9.43 32.26 38.28
N ARG A 5 10.36 31.32 38.45
CA ARG A 5 11.64 31.32 37.74
C ARG A 5 11.38 30.97 36.28
N LEU A 6 11.35 31.98 35.42
CA LEU A 6 11.24 31.81 33.97
C LEU A 6 12.43 30.97 33.47
N PRO A 7 12.21 30.05 32.51
CA PRO A 7 13.31 29.33 31.87
C PRO A 7 14.26 30.31 31.17
N PRO A 8 15.57 30.01 31.12
CA PRO A 8 16.55 30.90 30.51
C PRO A 8 16.22 31.15 29.03
N LYS A 9 16.22 32.42 28.60
CA LYS A 9 16.05 32.79 27.19
C LYS A 9 17.14 32.11 26.36
N ARG A 10 16.75 31.07 25.59
CA ARG A 10 17.61 30.44 24.58
C ARG A 10 18.04 31.51 23.56
N LYS A 11 19.34 31.59 23.28
CA LYS A 11 19.93 32.56 22.34
C LYS A 11 19.22 32.46 20.99
N GLY A 12 18.80 33.60 20.41
CA GLY A 12 18.06 33.64 19.15
C GLY A 12 18.73 32.91 17.97
N GLY A 13 20.07 32.79 17.98
CA GLY A 13 20.80 32.01 16.98
C GLY A 13 20.64 30.48 17.08
N ALA A 14 20.30 29.94 18.26
CA ALA A 14 20.00 28.50 18.42
C ALA A 14 18.59 28.15 17.93
N ILE A 15 17.63 29.06 18.12
CA ILE A 15 16.25 28.91 17.62
C ILE A 15 16.23 28.89 16.09
N LEU A 16 17.07 29.70 15.44
CA LEU A 16 17.18 29.73 13.98
C LEU A 16 17.82 28.47 13.40
N LYS A 17 18.76 27.81 14.09
CA LYS A 17 19.33 26.52 13.66
C LYS A 17 18.34 25.36 13.79
N GLU A 18 17.51 25.36 14.84
CA GLU A 18 16.44 24.36 15.03
C GLU A 18 15.27 24.56 14.05
N LEU A 19 15.06 25.79 13.57
CA LEU A 19 14.04 26.13 12.57
C LEU A 19 14.46 25.74 11.13
N ILE A 20 15.75 25.52 10.90
CA ILE A 20 16.34 25.16 9.61
C ILE A 20 16.71 23.68 9.68
N LEU A 21 15.83 22.82 9.14
CA LEU A 21 16.06 21.39 8.82
C LEU A 21 17.14 20.69 9.68
N ASP A 22 16.74 20.02 10.77
CA ASP A 22 17.65 19.29 11.65
C ASP A 22 18.26 18.05 10.95
N ILE A 23 19.42 18.25 10.33
CA ILE A 23 20.15 17.22 9.56
C ILE A 23 20.62 16.08 10.46
N ASP A 24 21.04 16.37 11.69
CA ASP A 24 21.54 15.35 12.63
C ASP A 24 20.40 14.40 13.04
N PHE A 25 19.21 14.95 13.27
CA PHE A 25 17.99 14.18 13.47
C PHE A 25 17.63 13.34 12.24
N MET A 26 17.67 13.93 11.04
CA MET A 26 17.38 13.19 9.80
C MET A 26 18.34 12.02 9.57
N MET A 27 19.65 12.25 9.74
CA MET A 27 20.67 11.21 9.58
C MET A 27 20.50 10.07 10.59
N LYS A 28 20.03 10.38 11.81
CA LYS A 28 19.69 9.36 12.81
C LYS A 28 18.57 8.41 12.35
N TYR A 29 17.58 8.90 11.61
CA TYR A 29 16.46 8.07 11.11
C TYR A 29 16.59 7.62 9.65
N ALA A 30 17.56 8.14 8.90
CA ALA A 30 17.80 7.78 7.50
C ALA A 30 17.84 6.25 7.25
N PRO A 31 18.49 5.42 8.11
CA PRO A 31 18.47 3.96 7.92
C PRO A 31 17.06 3.35 8.01
N LEU A 32 16.19 3.90 8.85
CA LEU A 32 14.80 3.44 8.98
C LEU A 32 14.01 3.75 7.69
N PHE A 33 14.18 4.94 7.13
CA PHE A 33 13.57 5.31 5.85
C PHE A 33 14.10 4.46 4.69
N ALA A 34 15.41 4.17 4.66
CA ALA A 34 16.00 3.27 3.67
C ALA A 34 15.38 1.86 3.75
N LYS A 35 15.22 1.34 4.96
CA LYS A 35 14.53 0.05 5.18
C LYS A 35 13.09 0.09 4.70
N ALA A 36 12.34 1.14 5.05
CA ALA A 36 10.96 1.32 4.62
C ALA A 36 10.84 1.45 3.09
N ALA A 37 11.78 2.15 2.45
CA ALA A 37 11.84 2.25 0.99
C ALA A 37 12.04 0.87 0.35
N TRP A 38 12.94 0.05 0.90
CA TRP A 38 13.14 -1.32 0.43
C TRP A 38 11.88 -2.18 0.58
N THR A 39 11.19 -2.08 1.72
CA THR A 39 9.91 -2.77 1.94
C THR A 39 8.86 -2.34 0.91
N THR A 40 8.72 -1.04 0.64
CA THR A 40 7.79 -0.51 -0.37
C THR A 40 8.12 -1.04 -1.76
N LEU A 41 9.39 -1.06 -2.16
CA LEU A 41 9.83 -1.63 -3.43
C LEU A 41 9.54 -3.12 -3.51
N GLY A 42 9.79 -3.88 -2.45
CA GLY A 42 9.49 -5.31 -2.39
C GLY A 42 7.99 -5.59 -2.57
N ILE A 43 7.14 -4.88 -1.83
CA ILE A 43 5.67 -5.02 -1.93
C ILE A 43 5.17 -4.56 -3.31
N GLY A 44 5.69 -3.45 -3.84
CA GLY A 44 5.33 -2.94 -5.15
C GLY A 44 5.72 -3.90 -6.28
N ALA A 45 6.95 -4.41 -6.26
CA ALA A 45 7.44 -5.36 -7.27
C ALA A 45 6.66 -6.67 -7.25
N THR A 46 6.44 -7.24 -6.07
CA THR A 46 5.63 -8.47 -5.91
C THR A 46 4.18 -8.24 -6.32
N GLY A 47 3.57 -7.12 -5.90
CA GLY A 47 2.22 -6.74 -6.30
C GLY A 47 2.05 -6.56 -7.80
N ILE A 48 3.00 -5.90 -8.49
CA ILE A 48 3.00 -5.75 -9.95
C ILE A 48 3.12 -7.10 -10.64
N PHE A 49 4.09 -7.92 -10.22
CA PHE A 49 4.32 -9.24 -10.81
C PHE A 49 3.09 -10.15 -10.68
N LEU A 50 2.51 -10.24 -9.47
CA LEU A 50 1.32 -11.04 -9.23
C LEU A 50 0.08 -10.48 -9.94
N SER A 51 -0.07 -9.15 -9.98
CA SER A 51 -1.13 -8.50 -10.76
C SER A 51 -1.04 -8.86 -12.23
N PHE A 52 0.17 -8.89 -12.79
CA PHE A 52 0.37 -9.28 -14.18
C PHE A 52 -0.08 -10.71 -14.44
N LEU A 53 0.35 -11.66 -13.59
CA LEU A 53 -0.06 -13.06 -13.72
C LEU A 53 -1.58 -13.24 -13.58
N ALA A 54 -2.18 -12.62 -12.57
CA ALA A 54 -3.63 -12.66 -12.37
C ALA A 54 -4.38 -12.03 -13.56
N GLY A 55 -3.90 -10.89 -14.05
CA GLY A 55 -4.47 -10.21 -15.20
C GLY A 55 -4.40 -11.04 -16.48
N LEU A 56 -3.28 -11.74 -16.71
CA LEU A 56 -3.11 -12.64 -17.85
C LEU A 56 -4.13 -13.77 -17.81
N VAL A 57 -4.28 -14.45 -16.67
CA VAL A 57 -5.26 -15.54 -16.50
C VAL A 57 -6.68 -15.05 -16.74
N ILE A 58 -7.06 -13.91 -16.14
CA ILE A 58 -8.40 -13.33 -16.27
C ILE A 58 -8.66 -12.85 -17.70
N SER A 59 -7.67 -12.26 -18.37
CA SER A 59 -7.78 -11.86 -19.77
C SER A 59 -8.05 -13.05 -20.68
N VAL A 60 -7.31 -14.15 -20.52
CA VAL A 60 -7.52 -15.39 -21.30
C VAL A 60 -8.92 -15.98 -21.07
N ILE A 61 -9.38 -16.06 -19.83
CA ILE A 61 -10.73 -16.55 -19.50
C ILE A 61 -11.80 -15.74 -20.24
N ARG A 62 -11.68 -14.41 -20.21
CA ARG A 62 -12.65 -13.49 -20.81
C ARG A 62 -12.56 -13.47 -22.34
N TYR A 63 -11.36 -13.58 -22.90
CA TYR A 63 -11.15 -13.70 -24.34
C TYR A 63 -11.76 -14.99 -24.91
N ARG A 64 -11.56 -16.12 -24.22
CA ARG A 64 -12.08 -17.43 -24.63
C ARG A 64 -13.55 -17.66 -24.26
N LYS A 65 -14.18 -16.74 -23.54
CA LYS A 65 -15.58 -16.80 -23.10
C LYS A 65 -15.93 -18.13 -22.39
N ILE A 66 -15.07 -18.58 -21.48
CA ILE A 66 -15.28 -19.84 -20.76
C ILE A 66 -16.58 -19.74 -19.94
N PRO A 67 -17.63 -20.54 -20.20
CA PRO A 67 -19.00 -20.23 -19.79
C PRO A 67 -19.23 -20.08 -18.28
N PHE A 68 -18.53 -20.83 -17.43
CA PHE A 68 -18.62 -20.72 -15.97
C PHE A 68 -17.67 -19.68 -15.36
N LEU A 69 -16.51 -19.47 -15.99
CA LEU A 69 -15.48 -18.55 -15.47
C LEU A 69 -15.68 -17.12 -15.96
N LEU A 70 -16.36 -16.94 -17.09
CA LEU A 70 -16.69 -15.64 -17.66
C LEU A 70 -17.47 -14.76 -16.67
N PRO A 71 -18.63 -15.18 -16.13
CA PRO A 71 -19.36 -14.34 -15.18
C PRO A 71 -18.55 -14.05 -13.91
N LEU A 72 -17.80 -15.03 -13.38
CA LEU A 72 -16.96 -14.85 -12.20
C LEU A 72 -15.83 -13.83 -12.46
N SER A 73 -15.18 -13.94 -13.61
CA SER A 73 -14.10 -13.03 -14.01
C SER A 73 -14.60 -11.61 -14.28
N THR A 74 -15.82 -11.46 -14.82
CA THR A 74 -16.47 -10.16 -14.98
C THR A 74 -16.83 -9.55 -13.62
N ALA A 75 -17.45 -10.33 -12.73
CA ALA A 75 -17.78 -9.89 -11.38
C ALA A 75 -16.53 -9.47 -10.58
N TYR A 76 -15.44 -10.24 -10.69
CA TYR A 76 -14.14 -9.87 -10.12
C TYR A 76 -13.67 -8.51 -10.63
N VAL A 77 -13.61 -8.30 -11.96
CA VAL A 77 -13.12 -7.06 -12.56
C VAL A 77 -13.98 -5.86 -12.19
N GLU A 78 -15.30 -6.03 -12.15
CA GLU A 78 -16.23 -4.98 -11.76
C GLU A 78 -16.07 -4.65 -10.27
N LEU A 79 -16.09 -5.66 -9.40
CA LEU A 79 -15.97 -5.46 -7.95
C LEU A 79 -14.66 -4.79 -7.57
N SER A 80 -13.53 -5.27 -8.12
CA SER A 80 -12.21 -4.76 -7.77
C SER A 80 -12.01 -3.32 -8.20
N ARG A 81 -12.46 -2.94 -9.40
CA ARG A 81 -12.29 -1.58 -9.94
C ARG A 81 -13.27 -0.58 -9.34
N ASN A 82 -14.44 -1.04 -8.89
CA ASN A 82 -15.44 -0.18 -8.24
C ASN A 82 -15.26 -0.05 -6.72
N THR A 83 -14.31 -0.79 -6.13
CA THR A 83 -14.02 -0.73 -4.68
C THR A 83 -12.67 -0.05 -4.43
N PRO A 84 -12.60 1.02 -3.62
CA PRO A 84 -11.34 1.68 -3.29
C PRO A 84 -10.32 0.71 -2.68
N LEU A 85 -9.04 0.80 -3.10
CA LEU A 85 -7.95 -0.05 -2.57
C LEU A 85 -7.90 -0.01 -1.04
N LEU A 86 -8.09 1.18 -0.46
CA LEU A 86 -8.09 1.38 0.97
C LEU A 86 -9.14 0.47 1.65
N VAL A 87 -10.37 0.45 1.14
CA VAL A 87 -11.46 -0.39 1.67
C VAL A 87 -11.10 -1.87 1.59
N GLN A 88 -10.48 -2.30 0.49
CA GLN A 88 -10.02 -3.69 0.33
C GLN A 88 -8.96 -4.05 1.38
N LEU A 89 -7.97 -3.19 1.61
CA LEU A 89 -6.95 -3.38 2.64
C LEU A 89 -7.55 -3.37 4.05
N PHE A 90 -8.52 -2.50 4.33
CA PHE A 90 -9.23 -2.48 5.60
C PHE A 90 -9.97 -3.81 5.83
N PHE A 91 -10.65 -4.33 4.81
CA PHE A 91 -11.33 -5.62 4.91
C PHE A 91 -10.34 -6.76 5.13
N LEU A 92 -9.21 -6.77 4.42
CA LEU A 92 -8.17 -7.79 4.57
C LEU A 92 -7.48 -7.72 5.95
N TYR A 93 -7.22 -6.53 6.47
CA TYR A 93 -6.46 -6.37 7.71
C TYR A 93 -7.34 -6.47 8.97
N PHE A 94 -8.57 -5.98 8.92
CA PHE A 94 -9.47 -5.96 10.09
C PHE A 94 -10.69 -6.88 9.97
N GLY A 95 -11.09 -7.24 8.74
CA GLY A 95 -12.21 -8.14 8.48
C GLY A 95 -11.83 -9.61 8.61
N LEU A 96 -10.79 -10.06 7.91
CA LEU A 96 -10.31 -11.45 7.95
C LEU A 96 -10.01 -11.98 9.36
N PRO A 97 -9.42 -11.20 10.29
CA PRO A 97 -9.22 -11.66 11.66
C PRO A 97 -10.52 -12.06 12.38
N LYS A 98 -11.67 -11.46 12.03
CA LYS A 98 -12.98 -11.88 12.57
C LYS A 98 -13.40 -13.28 12.12
N ALA A 99 -12.85 -13.76 11.02
CA ALA A 99 -13.00 -15.13 10.54
C ALA A 99 -11.85 -16.06 11.01
N GLY A 100 -10.98 -15.59 11.91
CA GLY A 100 -9.84 -16.34 12.45
C GLY A 100 -8.56 -16.27 11.60
N ILE A 101 -8.57 -15.57 10.46
CA ILE A 101 -7.44 -15.49 9.54
C ILE A 101 -6.62 -14.23 9.84
N HIS A 102 -5.36 -14.41 10.24
CA HIS A 102 -4.45 -13.31 10.56
C HIS A 102 -3.34 -13.27 9.52
N ILE A 103 -3.18 -12.12 8.85
CA ILE A 103 -2.16 -11.91 7.82
C ILE A 103 -1.31 -10.69 8.18
N SER A 104 -0.03 -10.72 7.77
CA SER A 104 0.87 -9.58 7.99
C SER A 104 0.46 -8.37 7.15
N GLY A 105 0.90 -7.18 7.57
CA GLY A 105 0.66 -5.94 6.82
C GLY A 105 1.24 -5.99 5.40
N GLU A 106 2.42 -6.59 5.21
CA GLU A 106 3.00 -6.74 3.87
C GLU A 106 2.17 -7.68 2.99
N THR A 107 1.69 -8.79 3.57
CA THR A 107 0.85 -9.76 2.84
C THR A 107 -0.48 -9.13 2.45
N CYS A 108 -1.10 -8.37 3.36
CA CYS A 108 -2.32 -7.62 3.09
C CYS A 108 -2.11 -6.64 1.92
N ALA A 109 -1.01 -5.88 1.93
CA ALA A 109 -0.66 -4.97 0.86
C ALA A 109 -0.45 -5.70 -0.48
N ALA A 110 0.30 -6.80 -0.49
CA ALA A 110 0.54 -7.58 -1.70
C ALA A 110 -0.76 -8.18 -2.28
N VAL A 111 -1.64 -8.72 -1.45
CA VAL A 111 -2.93 -9.29 -1.87
C VAL A 111 -3.86 -8.20 -2.40
N GLY A 112 -4.00 -7.07 -1.68
CA GLY A 112 -4.81 -5.95 -2.13
C GLY A 112 -4.32 -5.35 -3.45
N LEU A 113 -3.00 -5.16 -3.59
CA LEU A 113 -2.39 -4.71 -4.85
C LEU A 113 -2.64 -5.71 -5.98
N THR A 114 -2.51 -7.01 -5.73
CA THR A 114 -2.76 -8.06 -6.72
C THR A 114 -4.23 -8.09 -7.16
N PHE A 115 -5.16 -7.96 -6.22
CA PHE A 115 -6.60 -7.99 -6.49
C PHE A 115 -7.05 -6.77 -7.32
N LEU A 116 -6.61 -5.58 -6.93
CA LEU A 116 -6.92 -4.38 -7.72
C LEU A 116 -6.16 -4.38 -9.05
N GLY A 117 -4.83 -4.50 -8.99
CA GLY A 117 -3.95 -4.42 -10.14
C GLY A 117 -4.20 -5.51 -11.18
N GLY A 118 -4.53 -6.73 -10.76
CA GLY A 118 -4.85 -7.82 -11.67
C GLY A 118 -6.06 -7.53 -12.55
N SER A 119 -7.06 -6.84 -12.03
CA SER A 119 -8.24 -6.45 -12.82
C SER A 119 -7.94 -5.36 -13.85
N TYR A 120 -7.10 -4.39 -13.49
CA TYR A 120 -6.61 -3.38 -14.43
C TYR A 120 -5.73 -4.00 -15.51
N MET A 121 -4.85 -4.93 -15.14
CA MET A 121 -3.99 -5.60 -16.10
C MET A 121 -4.78 -6.52 -17.04
N ALA A 122 -5.81 -7.20 -16.54
CA ALA A 122 -6.71 -8.00 -17.38
C ALA A 122 -7.36 -7.16 -18.48
N GLU A 123 -7.79 -5.94 -18.14
CA GLU A 123 -8.43 -5.03 -19.10
C GLU A 123 -7.43 -4.44 -20.09
N ALA A 124 -6.24 -4.05 -19.61
CA ALA A 124 -5.15 -3.57 -20.46
C ALA A 124 -4.74 -4.63 -21.51
N LEU A 125 -4.56 -5.88 -21.07
CA LEU A 125 -4.20 -7.01 -21.95
C LEU A 125 -5.30 -7.39 -22.94
N ARG A 126 -6.56 -7.06 -22.66
CA ARG A 126 -7.71 -7.34 -23.55
C ARG A 126 -7.99 -6.21 -24.53
N SER A 127 -7.51 -5.00 -24.23
CA SER A 127 -7.66 -3.82 -25.09
C SER A 127 -6.55 -3.64 -26.13
N GLY A 128 -5.40 -4.31 -25.93
CA GLY A 128 -4.34 -4.40 -26.94
C GLY A 128 -4.59 -5.54 -27.91
#